data_AF-A0A973G212-F1
#
_entry.id   AF-A0A973G212-F1
#
_cell.length_a   1.000
_cell.length_b   1.000
_cell.length_c   1.000
_cell.angle_alpha   90.00
_cell.angle_beta   90.00
_cell.angle_gamma   90.00
#
_symmetry.space_group_name_H-M   'P 1'
#
loop_
_entity.id
_entity.type
_entity.pdbx_description
1 polymer ?
#
loop_
_entity_poly.entity_id
_entity_poly.type
_entity_poly.pdbx_seq_one_letter_code
_entity_poly.pdbx_strand_id
1 'polypeptide(L)' 'MNVRDMKGNPGIWEKLSWADLSSREQELWTLLGWQQDTWDRNEAPASTDKVWKDLNYQEQYAAMNLGFTEDIWNNFEDE' A
#
# COMPACT_ATOMS: atom_id res chain seq x y z
N MET A 1 -0.39 -11.12 13.91
CA MET A 1 -0.72 -11.57 12.55
C MET A 1 0.25 -10.88 11.61
N ASN A 2 0.94 -11.63 10.77
CA ASN A 2 1.95 -11.08 9.86
C ASN A 2 1.26 -10.62 8.57
N VAL A 3 1.81 -9.58 7.95
CA VAL A 3 1.41 -9.14 6.61
C VAL A 3 1.63 -10.29 5.62
N ARG A 4 0.72 -10.43 4.64
CA ARG A 4 0.88 -11.36 3.52
C ARG A 4 2.17 -11.08 2.75
N ASP A 5 2.84 -12.16 2.32
CA ASP A 5 4.03 -12.06 1.48
C ASP A 5 3.66 -11.61 0.07
N MET A 6 4.13 -10.42 -0.30
CA MET A 6 3.93 -9.82 -1.62
C MET A 6 4.71 -10.53 -2.73
N LYS A 7 5.77 -11.28 -2.38
CA LYS A 7 6.70 -11.93 -3.34
C LYS A 7 7.20 -10.97 -4.43
N GLY A 8 7.29 -9.68 -4.12
CA GLY A 8 7.68 -8.63 -5.06
C GLY A 8 6.63 -8.27 -6.12
N ASN A 9 5.40 -8.79 -6.04
CA ASN A 9 4.32 -8.44 -6.95
C ASN A 9 3.25 -7.58 -6.25
N PRO A 10 3.27 -6.25 -6.43
CA PRO A 10 2.30 -5.35 -5.79
C PRO A 10 0.87 -5.51 -6.32
N GLY A 11 0.67 -6.08 -7.52
CA GLY A 11 -0.66 -6.37 -8.08
C GLY A 11 -1.48 -7.42 -7.31
N ILE A 12 -0.92 -8.02 -6.24
CA ILE A 12 -1.72 -8.85 -5.33
C ILE A 12 -2.66 -8.03 -4.44
N TRP A 13 -2.39 -6.72 -4.28
CA TRP A 13 -3.18 -5.82 -3.43
C TRP A 13 -4.45 -5.38 -4.16
N GLU A 14 -4.36 -5.07 -5.45
CA GLU A 14 -5.50 -4.70 -6.31
C GLU A 14 -6.53 -5.82 -6.47
N LYS A 15 -6.13 -7.08 -6.23
CA LYS A 15 -7.01 -8.26 -6.30
C LYS A 15 -7.82 -8.49 -5.04
N LEU A 16 -7.57 -7.70 -3.99
CA LEU A 16 -8.24 -7.83 -2.70
C LEU A 16 -9.26 -6.72 -2.48
N SER A 17 -10.37 -7.09 -1.84
CA SER A 17 -11.23 -6.12 -1.18
C SER A 17 -10.63 -5.70 0.16
N TRP A 18 -11.05 -4.55 0.71
CA TRP A 18 -10.60 -4.12 2.03
C TRP A 18 -10.88 -5.17 3.12
N ALA A 19 -11.99 -5.91 2.98
CA ALA A 19 -12.38 -6.97 3.91
C ALA A 19 -11.48 -8.22 3.85
N ASP A 20 -10.74 -8.43 2.75
CA ASP A 20 -9.78 -9.53 2.64
C ASP A 20 -8.46 -9.23 3.38
N LEU A 21 -8.20 -7.95 3.67
CA LEU A 21 -7.02 -7.52 4.42
C LEU A 21 -7.17 -7.87 5.90
N SER A 22 -6.10 -8.40 6.50
CA SER A 22 -5.99 -8.54 7.94
C SER A 22 -5.96 -7.17 8.63
N SER A 23 -6.30 -7.12 9.92
CA SER A 23 -6.28 -5.86 10.69
C SER A 23 -4.95 -5.12 10.59
N ARG A 24 -3.82 -5.85 10.55
CA ARG A 24 -2.51 -5.23 10.40
C ARG A 24 -2.27 -4.67 9.00
N GLU A 25 -2.76 -5.33 7.95
CA GLU A 25 -2.68 -4.79 6.59
C GLU A 25 -3.53 -3.53 6.45
N GLN A 26 -4.74 -3.54 7.00
CA GLN A 26 -5.62 -2.36 7.03
C GLN A 26 -4.95 -1.18 7.76
N GLU A 27 -4.31 -1.43 8.91
CA GLU A 27 -3.55 -0.39 9.64
C GLU A 27 -2.43 0.21 8.79
N LEU A 28 -1.66 -0.62 8.08
CA LEU A 28 -0.55 -0.16 7.23
C LEU A 28 -1.06 0.61 6.01
N TRP A 29 -2.10 0.11 5.33
CA TRP A 29 -2.75 0.84 4.25
C TRP A 29 -3.34 2.18 4.73
N THR A 30 -3.85 2.23 5.95
CA THR A 30 -4.32 3.47 6.58
C THR A 30 -3.20 4.48 6.81
N LEU A 31 -1.99 4.03 7.15
CA LEU A 31 -0.82 4.92 7.25
C LEU A 31 -0.38 5.47 5.89
N LEU A 32 -0.69 4.77 4.80
CA LEU A 32 -0.56 5.28 3.43
C LEU A 32 -1.76 6.15 3.03
N GLY A 33 -2.73 6.41 3.91
CA GLY A 33 -3.88 7.25 3.62
C GLY A 33 -5.03 6.53 2.92
N TRP A 34 -4.93 5.22 2.69
CA TRP A 34 -6.06 4.42 2.22
C TRP A 34 -7.07 4.18 3.34
N GLN A 35 -8.34 4.16 3.01
CA GLN A 35 -9.41 3.76 3.91
C GLN A 35 -10.35 2.83 3.17
N GLN A 36 -11.22 2.10 3.87
CA GLN A 36 -12.18 1.22 3.23
C GLN A 36 -12.98 1.94 2.13
N ASP A 37 -13.51 3.14 2.43
CA ASP A 37 -14.30 3.90 1.46
C ASP A 37 -13.50 4.32 0.22
N THR A 38 -12.22 4.69 0.38
CA THR A 38 -11.38 5.09 -0.76
C THR A 38 -10.87 3.89 -1.54
N TRP A 39 -10.55 2.79 -0.86
CA TRP A 39 -10.19 1.51 -1.46
C TRP A 39 -11.34 0.96 -2.31
N ASP A 40 -12.53 0.87 -1.74
CA ASP A 40 -13.72 0.32 -2.41
C ASP A 40 -14.16 1.18 -3.61
N ARG A 41 -13.84 2.48 -3.59
CA ARG A 41 -14.10 3.42 -4.70
C ARG A 41 -12.92 3.55 -5.67
N ASN A 42 -11.82 2.86 -5.43
CA ASN A 42 -10.57 2.98 -6.19
C ASN A 42 -10.07 4.43 -6.29
N GLU A 43 -10.23 5.19 -5.20
CA GLU A 43 -9.82 6.58 -5.07
C GLU A 43 -8.46 6.64 -4.37
N ALA A 44 -7.41 6.85 -5.16
CA ALA A 44 -6.05 6.84 -4.65
C ALA A 44 -5.78 8.05 -3.73
N PRO A 45 -5.18 7.85 -2.55
CA PRO A 45 -4.78 8.94 -1.66
C PRO A 45 -3.53 9.65 -2.17
N ALA A 46 -3.30 10.89 -1.73
CA ALA A 46 -2.15 11.71 -2.15
C ALA A 46 -0.75 11.12 -1.83
N SER A 47 -0.67 10.01 -1.10
CA SER A 47 0.58 9.28 -0.92
C SER A 47 1.00 8.53 -2.19
N THR A 48 0.04 8.10 -3.00
CA THR A 48 0.27 7.33 -4.24
C THR A 48 1.03 8.16 -5.27
N ASP A 49 0.61 9.42 -5.46
CA ASP A 49 1.30 10.41 -6.33
C ASP A 49 2.75 10.79 -5.91
N LYS A 50 3.26 10.26 -4.78
CA LYS A 50 4.61 10.57 -4.29
C LYS A 50 5.58 9.47 -4.69
N VAL A 51 6.76 9.87 -5.14
CA VAL A 51 7.91 8.97 -5.17
C VAL A 51 8.31 8.58 -3.75
N TRP A 52 8.93 7.42 -3.58
CA TRP A 52 9.34 6.86 -2.29
C TRP A 52 10.09 7.86 -1.40
N LYS A 53 10.96 8.68 -2.00
CA LYS A 53 11.76 9.68 -1.28
C LYS A 53 10.93 10.83 -0.70
N ASP A 54 9.75 11.09 -1.27
CA ASP A 54 8.83 12.14 -0.84
C ASP A 54 7.80 11.62 0.16
N LEU A 55 7.72 10.30 0.37
CA LEU A 55 6.96 9.70 1.46
C LEU A 55 7.57 10.09 2.81
N ASN A 56 6.71 10.37 3.78
CA ASN A 56 7.12 10.57 5.16
C ASN A 56 7.53 9.23 5.81
N TYR A 57 8.15 9.31 7.00
CA TYR A 57 8.64 8.12 7.71
C TYR A 57 7.55 7.06 7.98
N GLN A 58 6.32 7.46 8.27
CA GLN A 58 5.22 6.52 8.52
C GLN A 58 4.74 5.86 7.23
N GLU A 59 4.67 6.62 6.13
CA GLU A 59 4.33 6.11 4.81
C GLU A 59 5.39 5.07 4.34
N GLN A 60 6.68 5.41 4.42
CA GLN A 60 7.76 4.47 4.07
C GLN A 60 7.74 3.22 4.97
N TYR A 61 7.56 3.40 6.28
CA TYR A 61 7.44 2.28 7.22
C TYR A 61 6.29 1.35 6.83
N ALA A 62 5.13 1.92 6.49
CA ALA A 62 3.97 1.16 6.09
C ALA A 62 4.21 0.38 4.80
N ALA A 63 4.72 1.06 3.77
CA ALA A 63 5.08 0.45 2.48
C ALA A 63 6.08 -0.71 2.65
N MET A 64 7.15 -0.52 3.44
CA MET A 64 8.12 -1.58 3.73
C MET A 64 7.48 -2.79 4.42
N ASN A 65 6.58 -2.58 5.37
CA ASN A 65 5.89 -3.68 6.06
C ASN A 65 4.90 -4.40 5.13
N LEU A 66 4.32 -3.70 4.15
CA LEU A 66 3.48 -4.24 3.08
C LEU A 66 4.28 -4.98 2.00
N GLY A 67 5.62 -4.94 2.07
CA GLY A 67 6.51 -5.62 1.14
C GLY A 67 6.97 -4.76 -0.04
N PHE A 68 6.63 -3.48 -0.07
CA PHE A 68 7.16 -2.54 -1.05
C PHE A 68 8.61 -2.20 -0.73
N THR A 69 9.41 -2.11 -1.79
CA THR A 69 10.73 -1.48 -1.78
C THR A 69 10.63 -0.16 -2.55
N GLU A 70 11.65 0.70 -2.42
CA GLU A 70 11.73 1.95 -3.21
C GLU A 70 11.56 1.68 -4.72
N ASP A 71 12.19 0.61 -5.22
CA ASP A 71 12.09 0.21 -6.61
C ASP A 71 10.66 -0.22 -6.98
N ILE A 72 10.03 -1.10 -6.19
CA ILE A 72 8.66 -1.55 -6.48
C ILE A 72 7.68 -0.38 -6.38
N TRP A 73 7.78 0.45 -5.35
CA TRP A 73 6.90 1.60 -5.14
C TRP A 73 6.93 2.56 -6.31
N ASN A 74 8.13 3.00 -6.72
CA ASN A 74 8.28 3.98 -7.78
C ASN A 74 7.91 3.43 -9.17
N ASN A 75 7.88 2.11 -9.35
CA ASN A 75 7.49 1.47 -10.61
C ASN A 75 6.05 0.92 -10.60
N PHE A 76 5.31 1.04 -9.49
CA PHE A 76 3.97 0.44 -9.38
C PHE A 76 2.87 1.27 -10.06
N GLU A 77 3.05 2.58 -10.25
CA GLU A 77 2.03 3.45 -10.84
C GLU A 77 2.02 3.51 -12.39
N ASP A 78 3.02 2.93 -13.05
CA ASP A 78 3.33 3.20 -14.46
C ASP A 78 2.97 2.08 -15.47
N GLU A 79 2.10 1.12 -15.13
CA GLU A 79 1.56 0.14 -16.13
C GLU A 79 0.05 0.23 -16.38
#